data_AF-A0A957MCH9-F1
#
_entry.id   AF-A0A957MCH9-F1
#
_cell.length_a   1.000
_cell.length_b   1.000
_cell.length_c   1.000
_cell.angle_alpha   90.00
_cell.angle_beta   90.00
_cell.angle_gamma   90.00
#
_symmetry.space_group_name_H-M   'P 1'
#
loop_
_entity.id
_entity.type
_entity.pdbx_description
1 polymer ?
#
loop_
_entity_poly.entity_id
_entity_poly.type
_entity_poly.pdbx_seq_one_letter_code
_entity_poly.pdbx_strand_id
1 'polypeptide(L)'
;FDTYHLFGLSRVGEQIATLQDWLYRTPGGWATLFAALAGGLYLVLQGRRLGPPRVTVEQTRGRQAAEFVEAMANLHRRAREQTDLVRHQQRRLKFGLARRCTVSPDLADDLFLDALAHGDPPLPEAQLAAAREILHGLARRPGERQLVQLAAAIDDLLQSAW
;
A
#
# COMPACT_ATOMS: atom_id res chain seq x y z
N PHE A 1 -18.13 82.12 -16.09
CA PHE A 1 -17.77 80.77 -15.63
C PHE A 1 -19.05 80.09 -15.18
N ASP A 2 -19.57 79.17 -16.00
CA ASP A 2 -20.33 77.97 -15.61
C ASP A 2 -20.89 77.32 -16.88
N THR A 3 -20.35 76.15 -17.22
CA THR A 3 -20.93 75.28 -18.25
C THR A 3 -20.78 73.84 -17.76
N TYR A 4 -21.85 73.33 -17.16
CA TYR A 4 -22.09 71.90 -16.99
C TYR A 4 -23.30 71.50 -17.85
N HIS A 5 -23.28 70.22 -18.24
CA HIS A 5 -24.28 69.45 -19.00
C HIS A 5 -24.17 69.64 -20.53
N LEU A 6 -24.04 68.60 -21.37
CA LEU A 6 -24.69 67.30 -21.29
C LEU A 6 -23.96 66.34 -22.26
N PHE A 7 -23.43 65.23 -21.76
CA PHE A 7 -23.10 64.06 -22.60
C PHE A 7 -24.42 63.45 -23.08
N GLY A 8 -24.88 63.85 -24.27
CA GLY A 8 -25.97 63.21 -24.99
C GLY A 8 -25.41 62.37 -26.13
N LEU A 9 -25.23 61.06 -25.90
CA LEU A 9 -25.09 60.07 -26.97
C LEU A 9 -26.43 59.91 -27.69
N SER A 10 -26.74 60.85 -28.58
CA SER A 10 -27.85 60.68 -29.52
C SER A 10 -27.40 59.80 -30.67
N ARG A 11 -27.68 58.48 -30.59
CA ARG A 11 -27.97 57.68 -31.79
C ARG A 11 -29.46 57.45 -31.86
N VAL A 12 -30.03 58.20 -32.78
CA VAL A 12 -31.38 58.14 -33.33
C VAL A 12 -31.68 56.72 -33.82
N GLY A 13 -32.79 56.18 -33.30
CA GLY A 13 -33.80 55.45 -34.04
C GLY A 13 -33.36 54.28 -34.93
N GLU A 14 -33.38 53.08 -34.38
CA GLU A 14 -34.00 51.94 -35.05
C GLU A 14 -34.46 50.94 -34.00
N GLN A 15 -35.77 50.76 -33.94
CA GLN A 15 -36.46 49.94 -32.97
C GLN A 15 -36.11 48.48 -33.24
N ILE A 16 -35.20 47.91 -32.44
CA ILE A 16 -34.83 46.50 -32.50
C ILE A 16 -36.08 45.69 -32.17
N ALA A 17 -36.80 45.23 -33.19
CA ALA A 17 -38.07 44.54 -33.02
C ALA A 17 -37.87 43.06 -32.65
N THR A 18 -36.71 42.47 -32.95
CA THR A 18 -36.40 41.06 -32.67
C THR A 18 -34.91 40.82 -32.39
N LEU A 19 -34.60 39.80 -31.57
CA LEU A 19 -33.21 39.40 -31.24
C LEU A 19 -32.37 39.06 -32.48
N GLN A 20 -33.03 38.54 -33.52
CA GLN A 20 -32.41 38.19 -34.78
C GLN A 20 -31.90 39.42 -35.54
N ASP A 21 -32.67 40.51 -35.53
CA ASP A 21 -32.28 41.76 -36.19
C ASP A 21 -31.08 42.41 -35.47
N TRP A 22 -31.06 42.34 -34.14
CA TRP A 22 -29.89 42.74 -33.36
C TRP A 22 -28.64 41.90 -33.69
N LEU A 23 -28.80 40.58 -33.83
CA LEU A 23 -27.71 39.64 -34.06
C LEU A 23 -27.02 39.85 -35.41
N TYR A 24 -27.78 40.16 -36.46
CA TYR A 24 -27.23 40.34 -37.82
C TYR A 24 -26.81 41.78 -38.14
N ARG A 25 -27.45 42.79 -37.51
CA ARG A 25 -27.24 44.21 -37.84
C ARG A 25 -26.21 44.91 -36.95
N THR A 26 -25.91 44.35 -35.78
CA THR A 26 -24.99 44.94 -34.81
C THR A 26 -23.62 44.25 -34.85
N PRO A 27 -22.48 44.98 -34.85
CA PRO A 27 -21.14 44.39 -34.79
C PRO A 27 -20.94 43.42 -33.61
N GLY A 28 -21.62 43.67 -32.48
CA GLY A 28 -21.60 42.80 -31.31
C GLY A 28 -22.23 41.42 -31.53
N GLY A 29 -23.27 41.33 -32.36
CA GLY A 29 -23.94 40.06 -32.66
C GLY A 29 -23.06 39.10 -33.48
N TRP A 30 -22.34 39.64 -34.46
CA TRP A 30 -21.33 38.90 -35.22
C TRP A 30 -20.22 38.37 -34.31
N ALA A 31 -19.73 39.17 -33.36
CA ALA A 31 -18.70 38.74 -32.41
C ALA A 31 -19.18 37.55 -31.56
N THR A 32 -20.44 37.55 -31.11
CA THR A 32 -21.01 36.42 -30.35
C THR A 32 -21.12 35.15 -31.20
N LEU A 33 -21.52 35.28 -32.47
CA LEU A 33 -21.65 34.15 -33.38
C LEU A 33 -20.29 33.51 -33.71
N PHE A 34 -19.26 34.35 -33.95
CA PHE A 34 -17.88 33.86 -34.11
C PHE A 34 -17.35 33.21 -32.83
N ALA A 35 -17.62 33.76 -31.65
CA ALA A 35 -17.22 33.15 -30.39
C ALA A 35 -17.90 31.79 -30.15
N ALA A 36 -19.19 31.67 -30.47
CA ALA A 36 -19.92 30.41 -30.37
C ALA A 36 -19.40 29.36 -31.37
N LEU A 37 -19.14 29.77 -32.61
CA LEU A 37 -18.56 28.89 -33.64
C LEU A 37 -17.15 28.44 -33.25
N ALA A 38 -16.29 29.36 -32.83
CA ALA A 38 -14.92 29.06 -32.42
C ALA A 38 -14.90 28.17 -31.17
N GLY A 39 -15.77 28.42 -30.20
CA GLY A 39 -15.94 27.58 -29.00
C GLY A 39 -16.45 26.19 -29.37
N GLY A 40 -17.45 26.09 -30.25
CA GLY A 40 -17.94 24.81 -30.77
C GLY A 40 -16.85 24.04 -31.51
N LEU A 41 -16.09 24.71 -32.39
CA LEU A 41 -14.98 24.09 -33.14
C LEU A 41 -13.85 23.66 -32.20
N TYR A 42 -13.53 24.49 -31.21
CA TYR A 42 -12.56 24.17 -30.16
C TYR A 42 -13.00 22.94 -29.37
N LEU A 43 -14.28 22.85 -28.98
CA LEU A 43 -14.83 21.68 -28.30
C LEU A 43 -14.90 20.44 -29.20
N VAL A 44 -15.12 20.57 -30.50
CA VAL A 44 -15.08 19.44 -31.45
C VAL A 44 -13.65 18.94 -31.65
N LEU A 45 -12.70 19.87 -31.82
CA LEU A 45 -11.27 19.56 -31.95
C LEU A 45 -10.70 19.00 -30.64
N GLN A 46 -11.13 19.50 -29.48
CA GLN A 46 -10.76 18.98 -28.17
C GLN A 46 -11.64 17.82 -27.68
N GLY A 47 -12.77 17.55 -28.32
CA GLY A 47 -13.71 16.49 -27.95
C GLY A 47 -13.13 15.08 -28.11
N ARG A 48 -12.02 14.93 -28.83
CA ARG A 48 -11.19 13.72 -28.84
C ARG A 48 -10.31 13.52 -27.59
N ARG A 49 -10.31 14.48 -26.64
CA ARG A 49 -9.58 14.41 -25.37
C ARG A 49 -10.49 14.27 -24.14
N LEU A 50 -11.79 13.99 -24.32
CA LEU A 50 -12.69 13.68 -23.20
C LEU A 50 -12.50 12.24 -22.70
N GLY A 51 -11.42 12.04 -21.94
CA GLY A 51 -11.27 10.94 -21.00
C GLY A 51 -10.43 9.74 -21.48
N PRO A 52 -9.77 9.04 -20.55
CA PRO A 52 -9.02 7.82 -20.86
C PRO A 52 -9.94 6.80 -21.56
N PRO A 53 -9.40 5.96 -22.45
CA PRO A 53 -10.18 4.96 -23.16
C PRO A 53 -11.00 4.16 -22.14
N ARG A 54 -12.32 4.06 -22.35
CA ARG A 54 -13.18 3.19 -21.53
C ARG A 54 -12.69 1.77 -21.72
N VAL A 55 -11.90 1.29 -20.76
CA VAL A 55 -11.43 -0.09 -20.69
C VAL A 55 -12.65 -1.01 -20.76
N THR A 56 -12.67 -1.89 -21.75
CA THR A 56 -13.74 -2.89 -21.91
C THR A 56 -13.82 -3.72 -20.63
N VAL A 57 -15.02 -4.07 -20.18
CA VAL A 57 -15.26 -4.82 -18.93
C VAL A 57 -14.39 -6.09 -18.84
N GLU A 58 -14.10 -6.74 -19.97
CA GLU A 58 -13.17 -7.87 -20.05
C GLU A 58 -11.71 -7.53 -19.70
N GLN A 59 -11.19 -6.37 -20.14
CA GLN A 59 -9.85 -5.92 -19.80
C GLN A 59 -9.76 -5.57 -18.31
N THR A 60 -10.81 -4.97 -17.75
CA THR A 60 -10.91 -4.70 -16.30
C THR A 60 -10.94 -5.99 -15.49
N ARG A 61 -11.69 -7.01 -15.93
CA ARG A 61 -11.77 -8.30 -15.26
C ARG A 61 -10.43 -9.06 -15.31
N GLY A 62 -9.73 -9.02 -16.44
CA GLY A 62 -8.38 -9.58 -16.57
C GLY A 62 -7.36 -8.91 -15.66
N ARG A 63 -7.40 -7.56 -15.56
CA ARG A 63 -6.53 -6.80 -14.67
C ARG A 63 -6.83 -7.06 -13.19
N GLN A 64 -8.10 -7.10 -12.80
CA GLN A 64 -8.51 -7.43 -11.43
C GLN A 64 -8.10 -8.85 -11.01
N ALA A 65 -8.21 -9.83 -11.91
CA ALA A 65 -7.77 -11.20 -11.64
C ALA A 65 -6.24 -11.27 -11.49
N ALA A 66 -5.49 -10.58 -12.35
CA ALA A 66 -4.03 -10.49 -12.24
C ALA A 66 -3.59 -9.81 -10.94
N GLU A 67 -4.23 -8.70 -10.56
CA GLU A 67 -3.98 -7.98 -9.30
C GLU A 67 -4.29 -8.85 -8.07
N PHE A 68 -5.37 -9.63 -8.10
CA PHE A 68 -5.70 -10.58 -7.03
C PHE A 68 -4.65 -11.69 -6.94
N VAL A 69 -4.25 -12.29 -8.06
CA VAL A 69 -3.22 -13.34 -8.08
C VAL A 69 -1.87 -12.79 -7.60
N GLU A 70 -1.49 -11.57 -8.00
CA GLU A 70 -0.28 -10.91 -7.53
C GLU A 70 -0.33 -10.63 -6.01
N ALA A 71 -1.46 -10.12 -5.51
CA ALA A 71 -1.67 -9.90 -4.08
C ALA A 71 -1.59 -11.20 -3.28
N MET A 72 -2.24 -12.27 -3.78
CA MET A 72 -2.21 -13.60 -3.16
C MET A 72 -0.81 -14.24 -3.22
N ALA A 73 -0.09 -14.08 -4.33
CA ALA A 73 1.28 -14.56 -4.48
C ALA A 73 2.22 -13.84 -3.50
N ASN A 74 2.09 -12.52 -3.36
CA ASN A 74 2.89 -11.73 -2.42
C ASN A 74 2.56 -12.09 -0.95
N LEU A 75 1.29 -12.29 -0.62
CA LEU A 75 0.86 -12.76 0.69
C LEU A 75 1.45 -14.14 1.02
N HIS A 76 1.35 -15.09 0.09
CA HIS A 76 1.92 -16.42 0.26
C HIS A 76 3.43 -16.39 0.40
N ARG A 77 4.13 -15.57 -0.40
CA ARG A 77 5.57 -15.38 -0.30
C ARG A 77 5.96 -14.86 1.10
N ARG A 78 5.32 -13.80 1.58
CA ARG A 78 5.55 -13.25 2.92
C ARG A 78 5.29 -14.27 4.03
N ALA A 79 4.21 -15.03 3.93
CA ALA A 79 3.88 -16.07 4.91
C ALA A 79 4.91 -17.21 4.93
N ARG A 80 5.44 -17.62 3.77
CA ARG A 80 6.51 -18.61 3.66
C ARG A 80 7.81 -18.09 4.26
N GLU A 81 8.24 -16.89 3.88
CA GLU A 81 9.43 -16.24 4.43
C GLU A 81 9.38 -16.17 5.97
N GLN A 82 8.25 -15.75 6.55
CA GLN A 82 8.09 -15.71 8.00
C GLN A 82 8.20 -17.11 8.63
N THR A 83 7.59 -18.13 8.01
CA THR A 83 7.64 -19.51 8.50
C THR A 83 9.06 -20.08 8.45
N ASP A 84 9.80 -19.77 7.39
CA ASP A 84 11.19 -20.21 7.21
C ASP A 84 12.12 -19.52 8.22
N LEU A 85 11.92 -18.24 8.49
CA LEU A 85 12.67 -17.50 9.52
C LEU A 85 12.43 -18.06 10.92
N VAL A 86 11.16 -18.31 11.30
CA VAL A 86 10.82 -18.94 12.60
C VAL A 86 11.52 -20.29 12.74
N ARG A 87 11.45 -21.13 11.70
CA ARG A 87 12.08 -22.46 11.69
C ARG A 87 13.60 -22.37 11.79
N HIS A 88 14.21 -21.40 11.12
CA HIS A 88 15.64 -21.16 11.19
C HIS A 88 16.08 -20.80 12.61
N GLN A 89 15.35 -19.90 13.28
CA GLN A 89 15.68 -19.52 14.67
C GLN A 89 15.46 -20.67 15.67
N GLN A 90 14.38 -21.44 15.51
CA GLN A 90 14.14 -22.63 16.35
C GLN A 90 15.27 -23.65 16.20
N ARG A 91 15.70 -23.93 14.96
CA ARG A 91 16.86 -24.81 14.70
C ARG A 91 18.13 -24.24 15.32
N ARG A 92 18.41 -22.96 15.14
CA ARG A 92 19.60 -22.30 15.69
C ARG A 92 19.68 -22.46 17.22
N LEU A 93 18.57 -22.24 17.93
CA LEU A 93 18.48 -22.45 19.37
C LEU A 93 18.74 -23.92 19.73
N LYS A 94 18.03 -24.86 19.09
CA LYS A 94 18.17 -26.29 19.37
C LYS A 94 19.58 -26.80 19.12
N PHE A 95 20.17 -26.48 17.97
CA PHE A 95 21.55 -26.87 17.66
C PHE A 95 22.57 -26.23 18.60
N GLY A 96 22.36 -24.97 19.01
CA GLY A 96 23.22 -24.28 19.95
C GLY A 96 23.27 -24.96 21.31
N LEU A 97 22.11 -25.36 21.84
CA LEU A 97 21.99 -26.06 23.13
C LEU A 97 22.38 -27.55 23.03
N ALA A 98 21.94 -28.24 21.98
CA ALA A 98 22.25 -29.65 21.70
C ALA A 98 23.76 -29.92 21.66
N ARG A 99 24.52 -29.04 20.99
CA ARG A 99 25.99 -29.17 20.88
C ARG A 99 26.69 -29.14 22.23
N ARG A 100 26.08 -28.54 23.25
CA ARG A 100 26.69 -28.27 24.56
C ARG A 100 26.25 -29.28 25.61
N CYS A 101 24.99 -29.67 25.58
CA CYS A 101 24.38 -30.60 26.54
C CYS A 101 24.32 -32.04 26.03
N THR A 102 24.93 -32.31 24.87
CA THR A 102 24.96 -33.65 24.26
C THR A 102 23.56 -34.23 24.02
N VAL A 103 22.58 -33.36 23.76
CA VAL A 103 21.18 -33.72 23.49
C VAL A 103 20.92 -33.74 21.98
N SER A 104 20.04 -34.62 21.50
CA SER A 104 19.66 -34.63 20.08
C SER A 104 18.80 -33.40 19.72
N PRO A 105 19.19 -32.58 18.72
CA PRO A 105 18.42 -31.41 18.29
C PRO A 105 17.15 -31.76 17.50
N ASP A 106 17.01 -33.02 17.05
CA ASP A 106 15.85 -33.49 16.27
C ASP A 106 14.67 -33.91 17.15
N LEU A 107 14.83 -33.89 18.48
CA LEU A 107 13.75 -34.18 19.42
C LEU A 107 12.62 -33.13 19.33
N ALA A 108 11.39 -33.58 19.55
CA ALA A 108 10.24 -32.69 19.75
C ALA A 108 10.51 -31.72 20.91
N ASP A 109 9.94 -30.51 20.85
CA ASP A 109 10.27 -29.42 21.79
C ASP A 109 10.16 -29.84 23.26
N ASP A 110 9.10 -30.58 23.62
CA ASP A 110 8.89 -31.06 24.99
C ASP A 110 9.96 -32.07 25.43
N LEU A 111 10.26 -33.07 24.58
CA LEU A 111 11.29 -34.07 24.84
C LEU A 111 12.69 -33.46 24.84
N PHE A 112 12.92 -32.43 24.03
CA PHE A 112 14.17 -31.69 23.99
C PHE A 112 14.41 -30.92 25.29
N LEU A 113 13.37 -30.24 25.81
CA LEU A 113 13.45 -29.54 27.09
C LEU A 113 13.64 -30.50 28.26
N ASP A 114 12.99 -31.66 28.23
CA ASP A 114 13.15 -32.69 29.25
C ASP A 114 14.58 -33.29 29.23
N ALA A 115 15.11 -33.53 28.03
CA ALA A 115 16.48 -34.00 27.85
C ALA A 115 17.53 -32.95 28.25
N LEU A 116 17.24 -31.64 28.11
CA LEU A 116 18.12 -30.58 28.62
C LEU A 116 18.07 -30.47 30.15
N ALA A 117 16.94 -30.81 30.77
CA ALA A 117 16.79 -30.79 32.24
C ALA A 117 17.54 -31.94 32.91
N HIS A 118 17.58 -33.11 32.28
CA HIS A 118 18.21 -34.32 32.82
C HIS A 118 19.53 -34.69 32.14
N GLY A 119 19.99 -33.86 31.20
CA GLY A 119 21.21 -34.09 30.41
C GLY A 119 22.49 -33.83 31.20
N ASP A 120 23.62 -34.12 30.57
CA ASP A 120 24.95 -33.89 31.11
C ASP A 120 25.75 -32.95 30.18
N PRO A 121 26.11 -31.72 30.60
CA PRO A 121 25.77 -31.08 31.88
C PRO A 121 24.31 -30.59 31.95
N PRO A 122 23.65 -30.63 33.13
CA PRO A 122 22.29 -30.15 33.30
C PRO A 122 22.23 -28.63 33.20
N LEU A 123 21.27 -28.10 32.44
CA LEU A 123 21.06 -26.64 32.37
C LEU A 123 20.47 -26.11 33.68
N PRO A 124 20.86 -24.90 34.12
CA PRO A 124 20.17 -24.21 35.20
C PRO A 124 18.67 -24.03 34.90
N GLU A 125 17.82 -24.17 35.92
CA GLU A 125 16.37 -24.07 35.77
C GLU A 125 15.90 -22.75 35.15
N ALA A 126 16.61 -21.64 35.44
CA ALA A 126 16.37 -20.34 34.83
C ALA A 126 16.60 -20.35 33.30
N GLN A 127 17.63 -21.03 32.82
CA GLN A 127 17.94 -21.14 31.39
C GLN A 127 16.96 -22.09 30.67
N LEU A 128 16.52 -23.16 31.35
CA LEU A 128 15.46 -24.04 30.85
C LEU A 128 14.13 -23.30 30.69
N ALA A 129 13.76 -22.47 31.69
CA ALA A 129 12.57 -21.64 31.63
C ALA A 129 12.66 -20.64 30.46
N ALA A 130 13.82 -19.99 30.27
CA ALA A 130 14.05 -19.10 29.14
C ALA A 130 13.95 -19.83 27.79
N ALA A 131 14.57 -21.01 27.65
CA ALA A 131 14.47 -21.83 26.44
C ALA A 131 13.02 -22.22 26.12
N ARG A 132 12.24 -22.60 27.14
CA ARG A 132 10.81 -22.93 27.00
C ARG A 132 9.99 -21.73 26.52
N GLU A 133 10.17 -20.57 27.14
CA GLU A 133 9.48 -19.34 26.73
C GLU A 133 9.81 -18.94 25.29
N ILE A 134 11.08 -19.05 24.88
CA ILE A 134 11.50 -18.75 23.51
C ILE A 134 10.85 -19.72 22.51
N LEU A 135 10.89 -21.04 22.78
CA LEU A 135 10.28 -22.04 21.90
C LEU A 135 8.76 -21.83 21.78
N HIS A 136 8.08 -21.54 22.88
CA HIS A 136 6.64 -21.25 22.88
C HIS A 136 6.31 -19.95 22.14
N GLY A 137 7.16 -18.92 22.31
CA GLY A 137 7.07 -17.65 21.59
C GLY A 137 7.21 -17.84 20.07
N LEU A 138 8.14 -18.68 19.63
CA LEU A 138 8.34 -19.02 18.22
C LEU A 138 7.16 -19.83 17.63
N ALA A 139 6.58 -20.74 18.41
CA ALA A 139 5.44 -21.56 18.00
C ALA A 139 4.18 -20.71 17.70
N ARG A 140 4.01 -19.55 18.37
CA ARG A 140 2.85 -18.66 18.22
C ARG A 140 2.86 -17.76 16.97
N ARG A 141 3.75 -18.00 16.00
CA ARG A 141 3.93 -17.17 14.80
C ARG A 141 4.15 -15.68 15.15
N PRO A 142 5.29 -15.37 15.80
CA PRO A 142 5.60 -14.01 16.23
C PRO A 142 5.69 -13.06 15.04
N GLY A 143 5.24 -11.81 15.24
CA GLY A 143 5.45 -10.74 14.27
C GLY A 143 6.93 -10.37 14.12
N GLU A 144 7.29 -9.56 13.13
CA GLU A 144 8.68 -9.20 12.83
C GLU A 144 9.45 -8.64 14.04
N ARG A 145 8.87 -7.70 14.79
CA ARG A 145 9.51 -7.13 15.99
C ARG A 145 9.72 -8.18 17.08
N GLN A 146 8.75 -9.08 17.27
CA GLN A 146 8.85 -10.16 18.25
C GLN A 146 9.89 -11.20 17.82
N LEU A 147 10.01 -11.49 16.52
CA LEU A 147 11.07 -12.35 15.99
C LEU A 147 12.46 -11.80 16.29
N VAL A 148 12.66 -10.49 16.11
CA VAL A 148 13.93 -9.83 16.44
C VAL A 148 14.22 -9.91 17.94
N GLN A 149 13.21 -9.68 18.79
CA GLN A 149 13.34 -9.81 20.25
C GLN A 149 13.68 -11.25 20.66
N LEU A 150 13.00 -12.25 20.08
CA LEU A 150 13.27 -13.66 20.35
C LEU A 150 14.66 -14.08 19.85
N ALA A 151 15.10 -13.59 18.69
CA ALA A 151 16.45 -13.84 18.19
C ALA A 151 17.52 -13.26 19.12
N ALA A 152 17.31 -12.05 19.64
CA ALA A 152 18.19 -11.46 20.64
C ALA A 152 18.20 -12.27 21.95
N ALA A 153 17.05 -12.76 22.41
CA ALA A 153 16.95 -13.62 23.59
C ALA A 153 17.64 -14.99 23.39
N ILE A 154 17.60 -15.56 22.18
CA ILE A 154 18.37 -16.77 21.82
C ILE A 154 19.86 -16.48 21.94
N ASP A 155 20.32 -15.34 21.43
CA ASP A 155 21.74 -14.98 21.47
C ASP A 155 22.23 -14.72 22.90
N ASP A 156 21.44 -14.04 23.72
CA ASP A 156 21.72 -13.84 25.14
C ASP A 156 21.74 -15.16 25.91
N LEU A 157 20.80 -16.07 25.65
CA LEU A 157 20.78 -17.40 26.25
C LEU A 157 22.00 -18.24 25.84
N LEU A 158 22.37 -18.21 24.55
CA LEU A 158 23.55 -18.93 24.06
C LEU A 158 24.87 -18.30 24.54
N GLN A 159 24.88 -17.04 24.96
CA GLN A 159 26.04 -16.37 25.57
C GLN A 159 26.10 -16.61 27.09
N SER A 160 24.97 -16.54 27.79
CA SER A 160 24.84 -16.66 29.25
C SER A 160 24.75 -18.10 29.77
N ALA A 161 24.54 -19.08 28.90
CA ALA A 161 24.72 -20.50 29.19
C ALA A 161 26.20 -20.89 29.41
N TRP A 162 27.06 -19.90 29.70
CA TRP A 162 28.49 -19.97 29.95
C TRP A 162 28.89 -19.00 31.06
#